data_AF-A0A8K0ME16-F1
#
_entry.id   AF-A0A8K0ME16-F1
#
_cell.length_a   1.000
_cell.length_b   1.000
_cell.length_c   1.000
_cell.angle_alpha   90.00
_cell.angle_beta   90.00
_cell.angle_gamma   90.00
#
_symmetry.space_group_name_H-M   'P 1'
#
loop_
_entity.id
_entity.type
_entity.pdbx_description
1 polymer ?
#
loop_
_entity_poly.entity_id
_entity_poly.type
_entity_poly.pdbx_seq_one_letter_code
_entity_poly.pdbx_strand_id
1 'polypeptide(L)'
;MATPIQRCGTRRLGLCTHFAGEHYQEQMENLLNQETEQGSQPPTQLEITQQVLGTKPGYYRGLGYGPKPPQSSRTSKRVNQEVLEEVTQLREEVQELQNRKGEIEEVTQLREEVQEVRGIRDKMHQYRQIMEKM
;
A
#
# COMPACT_ATOMS: atom_id res chain seq x y z
N MET A 1 42.73 19.99 2.45
CA MET A 1 41.67 20.92 2.01
C MET A 1 40.34 20.24 2.21
N ALA A 2 39.61 20.58 3.27
CA ALA A 2 38.32 19.98 3.61
C ALA A 2 37.21 20.67 2.82
N THR A 3 36.34 19.88 2.19
CA THR A 3 35.21 20.39 1.40
C THR A 3 34.14 21.00 2.30
N PRO A 4 33.48 22.10 1.88
CA PRO A 4 32.43 22.71 2.69
C PRO A 4 31.16 21.86 2.60
N ILE A 5 30.61 21.52 3.76
CA ILE A 5 29.30 20.86 3.90
C ILE A 5 28.24 21.81 3.36
N GLN A 6 27.59 21.40 2.26
CA GLN A 6 26.53 22.15 1.60
C GLN A 6 25.36 22.38 2.57
N ARG A 7 25.24 23.58 3.13
CA ARG A 7 24.11 23.98 3.98
C ARG A 7 22.83 24.00 3.14
N CYS A 8 21.96 23.02 3.34
CA CYS A 8 20.68 22.92 2.67
C CYS A 8 19.74 24.04 3.16
N GLY A 9 19.29 24.87 2.22
CA GLY A 9 18.43 26.01 2.48
C GLY A 9 16.96 25.65 2.75
N THR A 10 16.26 26.65 3.30
CA THR A 10 14.80 26.89 3.34
C THR A 10 13.94 26.31 4.49
N ARG A 11 13.53 27.24 5.36
CA ARG A 11 12.16 27.47 5.91
C ARG A 11 11.40 26.28 6.52
N ARG A 12 12.04 25.65 7.50
CA ARG A 12 11.49 25.27 8.83
C ARG A 12 12.70 24.67 9.53
N LEU A 13 13.25 25.31 10.55
CA LEU A 13 14.39 24.78 11.29
C LEU A 13 13.96 23.43 11.87
N GLY A 14 14.33 22.35 11.19
CA GLY A 14 13.98 20.99 11.59
C GLY A 14 14.62 20.71 12.95
N LEU A 15 14.05 19.77 13.71
CA LEU A 15 14.63 19.30 14.97
C LEU A 15 16.14 18.99 14.85
N CYS A 16 16.60 18.58 13.67
CA CYS A 16 18.02 18.42 13.33
C CYS A 16 18.88 19.67 13.63
N THR A 17 18.39 20.88 13.35
CA THR A 17 19.10 22.14 13.72
C THR A 17 18.97 22.50 15.19
N HIS A 18 17.94 22.02 15.88
CA HIS A 18 17.77 22.27 17.32
C HIS A 18 18.75 21.41 18.13
N PHE A 19 18.90 20.12 17.78
CA PHE A 19 19.82 19.20 18.45
C PHE A 19 21.27 19.28 17.96
N ALA A 20 21.51 19.89 16.79
CA ALA A 20 22.85 20.25 16.33
C ALA A 20 23.36 21.58 16.92
N GLY A 21 22.66 22.16 17.90
CA GLY A 21 23.16 23.33 18.62
C GLY A 21 24.37 22.97 19.50
N GLU A 22 25.32 23.90 19.59
CA GLU A 22 26.58 23.75 20.36
C GLU A 22 26.32 23.28 21.80
N HIS A 23 25.25 23.77 22.43
CA HIS A 23 24.84 23.38 23.79
C HIS A 23 24.66 21.87 23.99
N TYR A 24 24.04 21.16 23.06
CA TYR A 24 23.83 19.71 23.20
C TYR A 24 25.13 18.92 22.96
N GLN A 25 25.99 19.44 22.08
CA GLN A 25 27.31 18.85 21.83
C GLN A 25 28.21 18.98 23.06
N GLU A 26 28.28 20.19 23.63
CA GLU A 26 29.02 20.47 24.87
C GLU A 26 28.52 19.63 26.04
N GLN A 27 27.19 19.47 26.17
CA GLN A 27 26.62 18.64 27.24
C GLN A 27 26.98 17.15 27.09
N MET A 28 26.97 16.61 25.87
CA MET A 28 27.42 15.23 25.61
C MET A 28 28.92 15.06 25.87
N GLU A 29 29.75 16.02 25.47
CA GLU A 29 31.20 15.99 25.67
C GLU A 29 31.58 16.10 27.15
N ASN A 30 30.88 16.94 27.92
CA ASN A 30 31.09 17.08 29.36
C ASN A 30 30.78 15.77 30.11
N LEU A 31 29.73 15.04 29.74
CA LEU A 31 29.40 13.75 30.36
C LEU A 31 30.46 12.70 30.05
N LEU A 32 30.97 12.65 28.82
CA LEU A 32 32.06 11.77 28.44
C LEU A 32 33.35 12.06 29.23
N ASN A 33 33.69 13.34 29.40
CA ASN A 33 34.90 13.75 30.10
C ASN A 33 34.79 13.56 31.63
N GLN A 34 33.65 13.89 32.25
CA GLN A 34 33.45 13.72 33.69
C GLN A 34 33.57 12.26 34.16
N GLU A 35 33.05 11.32 33.38
CA GLU A 35 33.03 9.90 33.79
C GLU A 35 34.37 9.20 33.52
N THR A 36 35.17 9.74 32.59
CA THR A 36 36.56 9.30 32.37
C THR A 36 37.44 9.60 33.60
N GLU A 37 37.15 10.66 34.35
CA GLU A 37 37.87 11.02 35.58
C GLU A 37 37.47 10.15 36.79
N GLN A 38 36.26 9.56 36.78
CA GLN A 38 35.71 8.76 37.89
C GLN A 38 36.12 7.27 37.86
N GLY A 39 36.77 6.81 36.79
CA GLY A 39 37.30 5.44 36.69
C GLY A 39 36.24 4.33 36.65
N SER A 40 34.95 4.67 36.49
CA SER A 40 33.87 3.73 36.24
C SER A 40 33.82 3.31 34.77
N GLN A 41 33.05 2.25 34.45
CA GLN A 41 32.82 1.88 33.05
C GLN A 41 32.22 3.09 32.29
N PRO A 42 32.71 3.41 31.08
CA PRO A 42 32.18 4.53 30.32
C PRO A 42 30.72 4.27 29.96
N PRO A 43 29.83 5.27 30.08
CA PRO A 43 28.42 5.12 29.78
C PRO A 43 28.26 4.88 28.28
N THR A 44 27.29 4.06 27.93
CA THR A 44 27.04 3.73 26.53
C THR A 44 26.53 4.97 25.81
N GLN A 45 26.86 5.14 24.52
CA GLN A 45 26.33 6.26 23.71
C GLN A 45 24.80 6.41 23.83
N LEU A 46 24.08 5.30 23.98
CA LEU A 46 22.64 5.29 24.20
C LEU A 46 22.23 5.95 25.52
N GLU A 47 22.97 5.74 26.61
CA GLU A 47 22.68 6.29 27.93
C GLU A 47 22.91 7.80 27.95
N ILE A 48 24.03 8.25 27.37
CA ILE A 48 24.36 9.68 27.23
C ILE A 48 23.30 10.39 26.38
N THR A 49 22.94 9.80 25.24
CA THR A 49 21.93 10.39 24.35
C THR A 49 20.54 10.43 24.99
N GLN A 50 20.18 9.42 25.79
CA GLN A 50 18.94 9.45 26.57
C GLN A 50 18.95 10.51 27.68
N GLN A 51 20.08 10.74 28.32
CA GLN A 51 20.22 11.76 29.36
C GLN A 51 20.13 13.18 28.78
N VAL A 52 20.78 13.43 27.63
CA VAL A 52 20.85 14.75 27.00
C VAL A 52 19.61 15.07 26.15
N LEU A 53 19.14 14.11 25.34
CA LEU A 53 18.03 14.31 24.42
C LEU A 53 16.68 13.86 25.01
N GLY A 54 16.71 13.07 26.08
CA GLY A 54 15.52 12.47 26.70
C GLY A 54 15.12 11.13 26.08
N THR A 55 14.27 10.38 26.79
CA THR A 55 13.81 9.03 26.40
C THR A 55 12.61 9.03 25.45
N LYS A 56 12.24 10.18 24.86
CA LYS A 56 11.08 10.25 23.96
C LYS A 56 11.32 9.38 22.72
N PRO A 57 10.36 8.51 22.36
CA PRO A 57 10.55 7.51 21.31
C PRO A 57 10.71 8.07 19.88
N GLY A 58 10.64 9.39 19.73
CA GLY A 58 10.84 10.09 18.46
C GLY A 58 12.28 10.50 18.17
N TYR A 59 13.20 10.52 19.15
CA TYR A 59 14.59 10.94 18.92
C TYR A 59 15.43 9.86 18.24
N TYR A 60 15.19 8.59 18.55
CA TYR A 60 15.86 7.46 17.87
C TYR A 60 15.17 7.06 16.56
N ARG A 61 13.92 7.47 16.33
CA ARG A 61 13.18 7.20 15.10
C ARG A 61 13.55 8.22 14.02
N GLY A 62 14.76 8.09 13.51
CA GLY A 62 15.13 8.50 12.17
C GLY A 62 15.15 10.00 11.91
N LEU A 63 16.35 10.59 12.02
CA LEU A 63 16.79 11.66 11.12
C LEU A 63 17.01 11.09 9.70
N GLY A 64 16.05 10.30 9.20
CA GLY A 64 16.24 9.44 8.04
C GLY A 64 16.61 10.25 6.81
N TYR A 65 17.75 9.89 6.19
CA TYR A 65 18.11 10.27 4.83
C TYR A 65 17.30 9.48 3.78
N GLY A 66 16.05 9.14 4.11
CA GLY A 66 15.14 8.54 3.15
C GLY A 66 14.72 9.61 2.13
N PRO A 67 14.51 9.24 0.85
CA PRO A 67 13.98 10.17 -0.12
C PRO A 67 12.73 10.83 0.47
N LYS A 68 12.78 12.17 0.58
CA LYS A 68 11.68 12.97 1.11
C LYS A 68 10.43 12.57 0.35
N PRO A 69 9.37 12.06 1.02
CA PRO A 69 8.15 11.71 0.30
C PRO A 69 7.70 12.94 -0.47
N PRO A 70 7.31 12.80 -1.75
CA PRO A 70 6.92 13.95 -2.55
C PRO A 70 5.84 14.72 -1.79
N GLN A 71 6.08 16.01 -1.58
CA GLN A 71 5.10 16.87 -0.89
C GLN A 71 3.80 16.80 -1.68
N SER A 72 2.79 16.09 -1.14
CA SER A 72 1.42 15.93 -1.66
C SER A 72 1.17 16.75 -2.93
N SER A 73 1.68 16.27 -4.06
CA SER A 73 1.54 17.01 -5.31
C SER A 73 0.12 16.77 -5.79
N ARG A 74 -0.50 17.79 -6.40
CA ARG A 74 -1.82 17.65 -7.03
C ARG A 74 -1.86 16.46 -8.02
N THR A 75 -0.71 16.07 -8.55
CA THR A 75 -0.50 14.91 -9.43
C THR A 75 -0.83 13.59 -8.73
N SER A 76 -0.41 13.37 -7.48
CA SER A 76 -0.74 12.13 -6.75
C SER A 76 -2.24 11.98 -6.48
N LYS A 77 -2.95 13.10 -6.25
CA LYS A 77 -4.41 13.08 -6.07
C LYS A 77 -5.15 12.76 -7.36
N ARG A 78 -4.68 13.28 -8.49
CA ARG A 78 -5.25 12.98 -9.82
C ARG A 78 -5.05 11.51 -10.21
N VAL A 79 -3.85 10.98 -10.05
CA VAL A 79 -3.58 9.56 -10.32
C VAL A 79 -4.45 8.66 -9.44
N ASN A 80 -4.59 8.98 -8.15
CA ASN A 80 -5.47 8.22 -7.27
C ASN A 80 -6.95 8.33 -7.66
N GLN A 81 -7.38 9.47 -8.18
CA GLN A 81 -8.75 9.69 -8.65
C GLN A 81 -9.03 8.87 -9.92
N GLU A 82 -8.14 8.94 -10.92
CA GLU A 82 -8.23 8.18 -12.17
C GLU A 82 -8.25 6.68 -11.90
N VAL A 83 -7.36 6.20 -11.03
CA VAL A 83 -7.34 4.78 -10.61
C VAL A 83 -8.62 4.38 -9.88
N LEU A 84 -9.19 5.27 -9.06
CA LEU A 84 -10.44 4.99 -8.36
C LEU A 84 -11.60 4.83 -9.35
N GLU A 85 -11.68 5.74 -10.33
CA GLU A 85 -12.70 5.73 -11.39
C GLU A 85 -12.59 4.48 -12.26
N GLU A 86 -11.37 4.10 -12.65
CA GLU A 86 -11.12 2.86 -13.40
C GLU A 86 -11.53 1.61 -12.60
N VAL A 87 -11.19 1.55 -11.32
CA VAL A 87 -11.59 0.44 -10.44
C VAL A 87 -13.11 0.36 -10.30
N THR A 88 -13.81 1.50 -10.25
CA THR A 88 -15.28 1.49 -10.19
C THR A 88 -15.91 0.96 -11.49
N GLN A 89 -15.42 1.40 -12.65
CA GLN A 89 -15.92 0.94 -13.95
C GLN A 89 -15.69 -0.56 -14.15
N LEU A 90 -14.48 -1.05 -13.82
CA LEU A 90 -14.16 -2.48 -13.93
C LEU A 90 -15.03 -3.34 -13.00
N ARG A 91 -15.42 -2.83 -11.83
CA ARG A 91 -16.32 -3.55 -10.92
C ARG A 91 -17.72 -3.68 -11.49
N GLU A 92 -18.22 -2.62 -12.12
CA GLU A 92 -19.53 -2.64 -12.78
C GLU A 92 -19.54 -3.60 -13.98
N GLU A 93 -18.49 -3.57 -14.81
CA GLU A 93 -18.35 -4.48 -15.96
C GLU A 93 -18.27 -5.95 -15.51
N VAL A 94 -17.50 -6.25 -14.47
CA VAL A 94 -17.43 -7.62 -13.91
C VAL A 94 -18.80 -8.07 -13.41
N GLN A 95 -19.58 -7.19 -12.79
CA GLN A 95 -20.92 -7.52 -12.32
C GLN A 95 -21.87 -7.82 -13.48
N GLU A 96 -21.82 -7.03 -14.55
CA GLU A 96 -22.62 -7.25 -15.76
C GLU A 96 -22.25 -8.58 -16.43
N LEU A 97 -20.96 -8.87 -16.58
CA LEU A 97 -20.48 -10.13 -17.14
C LEU A 97 -20.90 -11.34 -16.31
N GLN A 98 -20.93 -11.22 -14.98
CA GLN A 98 -21.42 -12.28 -14.10
C GLN A 98 -22.92 -12.54 -14.28
N ASN A 99 -23.73 -11.48 -14.38
CA ASN A 99 -25.16 -11.63 -14.63
C ASN A 99 -25.42 -12.32 -15.98
N ARG A 100 -24.73 -11.86 -17.03
CA ARG A 100 -24.83 -12.44 -18.38
C ARG A 100 -24.35 -13.88 -18.45
N LYS A 101 -23.32 -14.24 -17.66
CA LYS A 101 -22.87 -15.64 -17.52
C LYS A 101 -23.98 -16.52 -16.94
N GLY A 102 -24.68 -16.05 -15.91
CA GLY A 102 -25.82 -16.75 -15.31
C GLY A 102 -26.96 -16.97 -16.30
N GLU A 103 -27.32 -15.94 -17.07
CA GLU A 103 -28.34 -16.05 -18.12
C GLU A 103 -27.95 -17.07 -19.21
N ILE A 104 -26.68 -17.07 -19.63
CA ILE A 104 -26.20 -18.03 -20.62
C ILE A 104 -26.27 -19.46 -20.07
N GLU A 105 -25.89 -19.67 -18.81
CA GLU A 105 -25.97 -20.99 -18.15
C GLU A 105 -27.42 -21.50 -18.11
N GLU A 106 -28.38 -20.66 -17.76
CA GLU A 106 -29.81 -21.01 -17.78
C GLU A 106 -30.30 -21.34 -19.20
N VAL A 107 -29.95 -20.52 -20.19
CA VAL A 107 -30.30 -20.77 -21.59
C VAL A 107 -29.68 -22.07 -22.10
N THR A 108 -28.46 -22.41 -21.68
CA THR A 108 -27.83 -23.68 -22.06
C THR A 108 -28.57 -24.89 -21.50
N GLN A 109 -29.01 -24.84 -20.24
CA GLN A 109 -29.78 -25.94 -19.63
C GLN A 109 -31.12 -26.13 -20.33
N LEU A 110 -31.88 -25.06 -20.54
CA LEU A 110 -33.16 -25.11 -21.26
C LEU A 110 -32.99 -25.61 -22.70
N ARG A 111 -31.87 -25.29 -23.35
CA ARG A 111 -31.57 -25.74 -24.70
C ARG A 111 -31.39 -27.26 -24.76
N GLU A 112 -30.76 -27.87 -23.76
CA GLU A 112 -30.61 -29.32 -23.67
C GLU A 112 -31.97 -30.00 -23.49
N GLU A 113 -32.80 -29.53 -22.57
CA GLU A 113 -34.15 -30.06 -22.36
C GLU A 113 -35.02 -29.95 -23.63
N VAL A 114 -34.96 -28.80 -24.32
CA VAL A 114 -35.68 -28.60 -25.59
C VAL A 114 -35.18 -29.57 -26.66
N GLN A 115 -33.89 -29.92 -26.70
CA GLN A 115 -33.37 -30.91 -27.64
C GLN A 115 -33.92 -32.31 -27.35
N GLU A 116 -34.03 -32.70 -26.08
CA GLU A 116 -34.62 -33.99 -25.70
C GLU A 116 -36.10 -34.08 -26.09
N VAL A 117 -36.89 -33.04 -25.78
CA VAL A 117 -38.31 -32.97 -26.15
C VAL A 117 -38.51 -33.02 -27.66
N ARG A 118 -37.63 -32.36 -28.43
CA ARG A 118 -37.64 -32.45 -29.91
C ARG A 118 -37.38 -33.88 -30.37
N GLY A 119 -36.37 -34.56 -29.80
CA GLY A 119 -36.08 -35.95 -30.13
C GLY A 119 -37.26 -36.90 -29.86
N ILE A 120 -37.99 -36.71 -28.76
CA ILE A 120 -39.20 -37.48 -28.45
C ILE A 120 -40.31 -37.19 -29.48
N ARG A 121 -40.52 -35.91 -29.82
CA ARG A 121 -41.53 -35.48 -30.79
C ARG A 121 -41.31 -36.11 -32.17
N ASP A 122 -40.06 -36.15 -32.63
CA ASP A 122 -39.70 -36.73 -33.92
C ASP A 122 -39.97 -38.24 -33.94
N LYS A 123 -39.61 -38.97 -32.88
CA LYS A 123 -39.95 -40.39 -32.71
C LYS A 123 -41.46 -40.60 -32.74
N MET A 124 -42.25 -39.77 -32.05
CA MET A 124 -43.70 -39.85 -32.09
C MET A 124 -44.27 -39.59 -33.49
N HIS A 125 -43.70 -38.65 -34.25
CA HIS A 125 -44.10 -38.40 -35.63
C HIS A 125 -43.82 -39.62 -36.52
N GLN A 126 -42.66 -40.27 -36.35
CA GLN A 126 -42.36 -41.51 -37.06
C GLN A 126 -43.36 -42.62 -36.74
N TYR A 127 -43.65 -42.86 -35.45
CA TYR A 127 -44.64 -43.87 -35.06
C TYR A 127 -46.02 -43.58 -35.65
N ARG A 128 -46.47 -42.31 -35.62
CA ARG A 128 -47.73 -41.90 -36.23
C ARG A 128 -47.78 -42.23 -37.73
N GLN A 129 -46.74 -41.87 -38.48
CA GLN A 129 -46.67 -42.15 -39.91
C GLN A 129 -46.64 -43.64 -40.22
N ILE A 130 -46.03 -44.46 -39.36
CA ILE A 130 -46.04 -45.92 -39.50
C ILE A 130 -47.45 -46.47 -39.26
N MET A 131 -48.12 -46.02 -38.21
CA MET A 131 -49.48 -46.44 -37.88
C MET A 131 -50.51 -46.04 -38.94
N GLU A 132 -50.34 -44.89 -39.60
CA GLU A 132 -51.21 -44.45 -40.71
C GLU A 132 -51.02 -45.26 -42.00
N LYS A 133 -49.91 -46.01 -42.11
CA LYS A 133 -49.56 -46.81 -43.30
C LYS A 133 -49.81 -48.31 -43.13
N MET A 134 -50.19 -48.77 -41.93
CA MET A 134 -50.68 -50.14 -41.67
C MET A 134 -52.17 -50.24 -41.99
#